data_AF-A0A849GI63-F1
#
_entry.id   AF-A0A849GI63-F1
#
_cell.length_a   1.000
_cell.length_b   1.000
_cell.length_c   1.000
_cell.angle_alpha   90.00
_cell.angle_beta   90.00
_cell.angle_gamma   90.00
#
_symmetry.space_group_name_H-M   'P 1'
#
loop_
_entity.id
_entity.type
_entity.pdbx_description
1 polymer ?
#
loop_
_entity_poly.entity_id
_entity_poly.type
_entity_poly.pdbx_seq_one_letter_code
_entity_poly.pdbx_strand_id
1 'polypeptide(L)' 'MNEIVHARLDDHTRKIMRRLQRRHGWSDSDIVRNGIRALGDAELPPLQRSKRIVGLGKFASGIHDLGSNDEHLRDFGR' A
#
# COMPACT_ATOMS: atom_id res chain seq x y z
N MET A 1 8.35 10.17 -21.22
CA MET A 1 8.45 9.26 -22.38
C MET A 1 7.43 8.15 -22.18
N ASN A 2 6.71 7.77 -23.23
CA ASN A 2 5.84 6.58 -23.18
C ASN A 2 6.62 5.40 -23.75
N GLU A 3 6.83 4.37 -22.96
CA GLU A 3 7.39 3.11 -23.42
C GLU A 3 6.25 2.17 -23.83
N ILE A 4 6.42 1.46 -24.94
CA ILE A 4 5.45 0.48 -25.45
C ILE A 4 5.95 -0.92 -25.06
N VAL A 5 5.09 -1.67 -24.37
CA VAL A 5 5.35 -3.07 -24.00
C VAL A 5 4.43 -3.96 -24.82
N HIS A 6 5.01 -4.92 -25.55
CA HIS A 6 4.26 -5.97 -26.24
C HIS A 6 4.27 -7.26 -25.42
N ALA A 7 3.10 -7.75 -25.02
CA ALA A 7 2.96 -8.98 -24.23
C ALA A 7 2.02 -9.97 -24.92
N ARG A 8 2.39 -11.25 -24.90
CA ARG A 8 1.50 -12.34 -25.32
C ARG A 8 0.62 -12.76 -24.15
N LEU A 9 -0.68 -12.85 -24.38
CA LEU A 9 -1.66 -13.27 -23.38
C LEU A 9 -2.26 -14.61 -23.77
N ASP A 10 -2.16 -15.58 -22.86
CA ASP A 10 -2.90 -16.83 -22.98
C ASP A 10 -4.42 -16.59 -22.82
N ASP A 11 -5.20 -17.61 -23.15
CA ASP A 11 -6.67 -17.50 -23.11
C ASP A 11 -7.21 -17.29 -21.69
N HIS A 12 -6.52 -17.79 -20.67
CA HIS A 12 -6.91 -17.65 -19.28
C HIS A 12 -6.69 -16.21 -18.80
N THR A 13 -5.51 -15.64 -19.04
CA THR A 13 -5.20 -14.23 -18.74
C THR A 13 -6.14 -13.30 -19.50
N ARG A 14 -6.45 -13.59 -20.78
CA ARG A 14 -7.39 -12.79 -21.57
C ARG A 14 -8.80 -12.79 -20.96
N LYS A 15 -9.27 -13.92 -20.41
CA LYS A 15 -10.56 -14.00 -19.71
C LYS A 15 -10.57 -13.15 -18.44
N ILE A 16 -9.49 -13.16 -17.66
CA ILE A 16 -9.35 -12.33 -16.46
C ILE A 16 -9.40 -10.84 -16.84
N MET A 17 -8.62 -10.44 -17.85
CA MET A 17 -8.59 -9.07 -18.35
C MET A 17 -9.99 -8.58 -18.75
N ARG A 18 -10.76 -9.38 -19.51
CA ARG A 18 -12.14 -9.05 -19.87
C ARG A 18 -13.07 -8.90 -18.67
N ARG A 19 -12.90 -9.71 -17.62
CA ARG A 19 -13.69 -9.57 -16.38
C ARG A 19 -13.38 -8.24 -15.67
N LEU A 20 -12.11 -7.86 -15.62
CA LEU A 20 -11.68 -6.58 -15.03
C LEU A 20 -12.23 -5.38 -15.82
N GLN A 21 -12.17 -5.43 -17.15
CA GLN A 21 -12.79 -4.40 -18.02
C GLN A 21 -14.27 -4.24 -17.70
N ARG A 22 -15.05 -5.34 -17.66
CA ARG A 22 -16.49 -5.26 -17.38
C ARG A 22 -16.82 -4.76 -15.99
N ARG A 23 -16.01 -5.13 -14.99
CA ARG A 23 -16.25 -4.76 -13.59
C ARG A 23 -15.93 -3.29 -13.30
N HIS A 24 -14.88 -2.76 -13.93
CA HIS A 24 -14.33 -1.44 -13.58
C HIS A 24 -14.44 -0.40 -14.70
N GLY A 25 -14.85 -0.79 -15.91
CA GLY A 25 -14.86 0.10 -17.07
C GLY A 25 -13.47 0.51 -17.55
N TRP A 26 -12.43 -0.24 -17.17
CA TRP A 26 -11.04 0.10 -17.44
C TRP A 26 -10.61 -0.20 -18.87
N SER A 27 -9.71 0.63 -19.41
CA SER A 27 -9.00 0.34 -20.65
C SER A 27 -7.90 -0.71 -20.44
N ASP A 28 -7.37 -1.26 -21.54
CA ASP A 28 -6.26 -2.21 -21.51
C ASP A 28 -5.04 -1.62 -20.79
N SER A 29 -4.72 -0.37 -21.09
CA SER A 29 -3.62 0.36 -20.46
C SER A 29 -3.84 0.58 -18.96
N ASP A 30 -5.09 0.77 -18.52
CA ASP A 30 -5.38 0.91 -17.09
C ASP A 30 -5.23 -0.40 -16.35
N ILE A 31 -5.66 -1.51 -16.96
CA ILE A 31 -5.48 -2.85 -16.39
C ILE A 31 -3.99 -3.18 -16.26
N VAL A 32 -3.21 -2.95 -17.31
CA VAL A 32 -1.77 -3.22 -17.28
C VAL A 32 -1.07 -2.34 -16.25
N ARG A 33 -1.37 -1.03 -16.21
CA ARG A 33 -0.76 -0.11 -15.23
C ARG A 33 -1.11 -0.47 -13.79
N ASN A 34 -2.38 -0.74 -13.50
CA ASN A 34 -2.80 -1.13 -12.15
C ASN A 34 -2.27 -2.51 -11.77
N GLY A 35 -2.21 -3.45 -12.71
CA GLY A 35 -1.63 -4.78 -12.49
C GLY A 35 -0.14 -4.72 -12.16
N ILE A 36 0.64 -3.95 -12.92
CA ILE A 36 2.08 -3.75 -12.65
C ILE A 36 2.29 -3.06 -11.28
N ARG A 37 1.47 -2.05 -10.94
CA ARG A 37 1.55 -1.40 -9.62
C ARG A 37 1.25 -2.36 -8.48
N ALA A 38 0.17 -3.13 -8.59
CA ALA A 38 -0.21 -4.10 -7.57
C ALA A 38 0.85 -5.18 -7.38
N LEU A 39 1.43 -5.68 -8.48
CA LEU A 39 2.54 -6.63 -8.43
C LEU A 39 3.79 -6.00 -7.79
N GLY A 40 4.11 -4.76 -8.17
CA GLY A 40 5.24 -4.03 -7.59
C GLY A 40 5.09 -3.78 -6.09
N ASP A 41 3.89 -3.42 -5.63
CA ASP A 41 3.62 -3.24 -4.20
C ASP A 41 3.64 -4.56 -3.41
N ALA A 42 3.40 -5.70 -4.06
CA ALA A 42 3.40 -7.02 -3.43
C ALA A 42 4.78 -7.69 -3.38
N GLU A 43 5.55 -7.61 -4.47
CA GLU A 43 6.76 -8.43 -4.66
C GLU A 43 8.06 -7.65 -4.50
N LEU A 44 8.05 -6.35 -4.81
CA LEU A 44 9.27 -5.56 -4.64
C LEU A 44 9.43 -5.26 -3.15
N PRO A 45 10.65 -5.36 -2.60
CA PRO A 45 10.94 -4.84 -1.28
C PRO A 45 10.38 -3.43 -1.22
N PRO A 46 9.80 -2.98 -0.08
CA PRO A 46 9.49 -1.58 0.06
C PRO A 46 10.77 -0.84 -0.32
N LEU A 47 10.72 -0.13 -1.46
CA LEU A 47 11.72 0.89 -1.73
C LEU A 47 11.78 1.70 -0.44
N GLN A 48 12.86 2.42 -0.23
CA GLN A 48 12.84 3.53 0.71
C GLN A 48 11.82 4.62 0.27
N ARG A 49 10.55 4.28 -0.05
CA ARG A 49 9.39 4.95 0.51
C ARG A 49 9.66 5.05 2.00
N SER A 50 10.44 6.05 2.37
CA SER A 50 10.26 6.72 3.63
C SER A 50 8.77 6.95 3.69
N LYS A 51 8.05 6.07 4.39
CA LYS A 51 6.73 6.41 4.88
C LYS A 51 7.06 7.64 5.70
N ARG A 52 6.85 8.82 5.13
CA ARG A 52 6.96 10.08 5.84
C ARG A 52 5.81 10.01 6.82
N ILE A 53 6.08 9.41 7.99
CA ILE A 53 5.11 9.34 9.06
C ILE A 53 4.99 10.77 9.58
N VAL A 54 4.05 11.51 9.01
CA VAL A 54 3.65 12.82 9.51
C VAL A 54 2.73 12.56 10.69
N GLY A 55 3.12 13.00 11.89
CA GLY A 55 2.35 12.75 13.10
C GLY A 55 2.84 11.59 13.97
N LEU A 56 4.07 11.10 13.79
CA LEU A 56 4.78 10.46 14.91
C LEU A 56 5.04 11.57 15.93
N GLY A 57 4.11 11.73 16.87
CA GLY A 57 4.29 12.61 18.02
C GLY A 57 5.60 12.23 18.69
N LYS A 58 6.55 13.16 18.71
CA LYS A 58 7.77 13.05 19.52
C LYS A 58 7.35 13.11 20.98
N PHE A 59 6.80 12.02 21.51
CA PHE A 59 6.65 11.85 22.95
C PHE A 59 7.69 10.82 23.38
N ALA A 60 8.80 11.34 23.91
CA ALA A 60 9.83 10.54 24.56
C ALA A 60 9.75 10.85 26.05
N SER A 61 8.90 10.12 26.79
CA SER A 61 8.84 10.23 28.26
C SER A 61 10.02 9.56 28.95
N GLY A 62 10.73 8.65 28.27
CA GLY A 62 11.71 7.76 28.89
C GLY A 62 11.09 6.68 29.80
N ILE A 63 9.76 6.63 29.90
CA ILE A 63 9.02 5.67 30.72
C ILE A 63 8.63 4.50 29.82
N HIS A 64 9.15 3.31 30.12
CA HIS A 64 8.96 2.10 29.31
C HIS A 64 7.53 1.58 29.30
N ASP A 65 6.72 1.91 30.32
CA ASP A 65 5.36 1.43 30.45
C ASP A 65 4.42 2.56 30.92
N LEU A 66 3.84 3.25 29.94
CA LEU A 66 2.82 4.27 30.17
C LEU A 66 1.40 3.71 30.18
N GLY A 67 1.21 2.44 29.78
CA GLY A 67 -0.10 1.85 29.53
C GLY A 67 -0.53 0.81 30.55
N SER A 68 0.40 0.31 31.38
CA SER A 68 0.14 -0.77 32.33
C SER A 68 0.68 -0.49 33.74
N ASN A 69 1.31 0.67 33.97
CA ASN A 69 1.66 1.13 35.31
C ASN A 69 0.67 2.20 35.81
N ASP A 70 -0.22 1.79 36.73
CA ASP A 70 -1.22 2.64 37.36
C ASP A 70 -0.64 3.88 38.05
N GLU A 71 0.63 3.85 38.46
CA GLU A 71 1.31 5.01 39.04
C GLU A 71 1.50 6.16 38.04
N HIS A 72 1.71 5.85 36.77
CA HIS A 72 1.92 6.85 35.71
C HIS A 72 0.61 7.41 35.14
N LEU A 73 -0.54 6.85 35.54
CA LEU A 73 -1.87 7.25 35.08
C LEU A 73 -2.65 8.07 36.11
N ARG A 74 -2.08 8.35 37.29
CA ARG A 74 -2.84 8.83 38.47
C ARG A 74 -3.57 10.16 38.29
N ASP A 75 -3.28 10.95 37.25
CA ASP A 75 -3.98 12.21 36.95
C ASP A 75 -4.32 12.38 35.47
N PHE A 76 -4.34 11.28 34.70
CA PHE A 76 -4.64 11.35 33.26
C PHE A 76 -6.12 11.70 33.03
N GLY A 77 -6.37 12.86 32.42
CA GLY A 77 -7.72 13.31 32.04
C GLY A 77 -8.50 14.08 33.10
N ARG A 78 -7.84 14.57 34.16
CA ARG A 78 -8.38 15.59 35.07
C ARG A 78 -8.09 17.01 34.59
#